data_AF-A0A8K0IJ63-F1
#
_entry.id   AF-A0A8K0IJ63-F1
#
_cell.length_a   1.000
_cell.length_b   1.000
_cell.length_c   1.000
_cell.angle_alpha   90.00
_cell.angle_beta   90.00
_cell.angle_gamma   90.00
#
_symmetry.space_group_name_H-M   'P 1'
#
loop_
_entity.id
_entity.type
_entity.pdbx_description
1 polymer ?
#
loop_
_entity_poly.entity_id
_entity_poly.type
_entity_poly.pdbx_seq_one_letter_code
_entity_poly.pdbx_strand_id
1 'polypeptide(L)'
;MQALFTAAMAAQTVLFSAAHASPLLPPSSARPFHSAFVGQSIRLPSTASFKLATATVSKPLTVVAATKKAVAVLKGNSQVEGVVTVVQEDDGPTTVKVRVTGLTPGLHGFHLHEYGDTTNGCISTGAHFNPNNMTHGAPEDEVRHAGDLGNIVANSDGVAEATMVDNQVVGFDI
;
A
#
# COMPACT_ATOMS: atom_id res chain seq x y z
N MET A 1 -24.39 -46.02 -21.11
CA MET A 1 -23.08 -45.99 -21.82
C MET A 1 -22.36 -44.73 -21.35
N GLN A 2 -21.83 -44.68 -20.12
CA GLN A 2 -20.47 -45.09 -19.72
C GLN A 2 -19.38 -44.67 -20.72
N ALA A 3 -18.61 -43.65 -20.34
CA ALA A 3 -17.16 -43.60 -20.53
C ALA A 3 -16.56 -42.66 -19.47
N LEU A 4 -16.11 -43.28 -18.37
CA LEU A 4 -15.12 -42.72 -17.45
C LEU A 4 -13.80 -42.55 -18.21
N PHE A 5 -13.12 -41.43 -18.02
CA PHE A 5 -11.65 -41.38 -18.11
C PHE A 5 -11.11 -40.71 -16.85
N THR A 6 -10.58 -41.54 -15.97
CA THR A 6 -9.71 -41.24 -14.84
C THR A 6 -8.25 -41.22 -15.27
N ALA A 7 -7.41 -40.57 -14.44
CA ALA A 7 -5.93 -40.59 -14.36
C ALA A 7 -5.24 -39.37 -15.01
N ALA A 8 -4.21 -38.74 -14.44
CA ALA A 8 -3.39 -39.07 -13.27
C ALA A 8 -2.79 -37.79 -12.66
N MET A 9 -2.63 -37.79 -11.33
CA MET A 9 -1.79 -36.88 -10.56
C MET A 9 -0.31 -37.19 -10.81
N ALA A 10 0.50 -36.17 -11.08
CA ALA A 10 1.96 -36.23 -10.94
C ALA A 10 2.42 -35.01 -10.14
N ALA A 11 2.57 -35.21 -8.83
CA ALA A 11 3.30 -34.30 -7.96
C ALA A 11 4.80 -34.51 -8.20
N GLN A 12 5.50 -33.46 -8.64
CA GLN A 12 6.96 -33.44 -8.63
C GLN A 12 7.42 -32.50 -7.52
N THR A 13 7.87 -33.15 -6.44
CA THR A 13 8.58 -32.59 -5.31
C THR A 13 9.96 -32.13 -5.78
N VAL A 14 10.20 -30.83 -5.87
CA VAL A 14 11.56 -30.29 -6.07
C VAL A 14 12.13 -29.92 -4.72
N LEU A 15 13.23 -30.60 -4.39
CA LEU A 15 13.99 -30.53 -3.15
C LEU A 15 14.63 -29.14 -2.96
N PHE A 16 14.46 -28.60 -1.75
CA PHE A 16 15.21 -27.46 -1.24
C PHE A 16 16.68 -27.87 -1.00
N SER A 17 17.62 -27.13 -1.59
CA SER A 17 19.02 -27.11 -1.16
C SER A 17 19.32 -25.77 -0.51
N ALA A 18 19.45 -25.79 0.81
CA ALA A 18 19.91 -24.67 1.62
C ALA A 18 21.43 -24.51 1.45
N ALA A 19 21.86 -23.41 0.83
CA ALA A 19 23.26 -22.98 0.88
C ALA A 19 23.43 -21.98 2.02
N HIS A 20 24.09 -22.44 3.09
CA HIS A 20 24.65 -21.61 4.15
C HIS A 20 25.77 -20.73 3.60
N ALA A 21 25.64 -19.41 3.74
CA ALA A 21 26.76 -18.48 3.61
C ALA A 21 26.69 -17.47 4.75
N SER A 22 27.54 -17.66 5.76
CA SER A 22 27.76 -16.73 6.85
C SER A 22 28.46 -15.46 6.36
N PRO A 23 28.02 -14.25 6.73
CA PRO A 23 28.80 -13.04 6.47
C PRO A 23 29.89 -12.87 7.55
N LEU A 24 31.14 -12.76 7.09
CA LEU A 24 32.30 -12.38 7.88
C LEU A 24 32.18 -10.91 8.31
N LEU A 25 32.15 -10.68 9.62
CA LEU A 25 32.28 -9.36 10.25
C LEU A 25 33.74 -8.85 10.14
N PRO A 26 33.99 -7.58 9.77
CA PRO A 26 35.27 -6.95 9.96
C PRO A 26 35.43 -6.43 11.41
N PRO A 27 36.65 -6.38 11.97
CA PRO A 27 36.88 -5.89 13.32
C PRO A 27 36.80 -4.35 13.39
N SER A 28 35.96 -3.84 14.27
CA SER A 28 35.90 -2.41 14.63
C SER A 28 37.00 -2.10 15.66
N SER A 29 37.95 -1.23 15.28
CA SER A 29 38.95 -0.69 16.21
C SER A 29 38.31 0.42 17.05
N ALA A 30 38.03 0.13 18.31
CA ALA A 30 37.65 1.15 19.28
C ALA A 30 38.89 1.97 19.68
N ARG A 31 38.94 3.25 19.29
CA ARG A 31 39.84 4.25 19.88
C ARG A 31 39.12 4.94 21.05
N PRO A 32 39.74 5.06 22.24
CA PRO A 32 39.15 5.82 23.33
C PRO A 32 39.40 7.32 23.09
N PHE A 33 38.32 8.10 22.96
CA PHE A 33 38.40 9.56 23.11
C PHE A 33 38.33 9.89 24.61
N HIS A 34 39.46 10.31 25.17
CA HIS A 34 39.51 10.95 26.48
C HIS A 34 38.98 12.39 26.33
N SER A 35 37.79 12.67 26.85
CA SER A 35 37.31 14.04 27.07
C SER A 35 37.60 14.42 28.52
N ALA A 36 38.60 15.28 28.72
CA ALA A 36 38.87 15.93 29.98
C ALA A 36 37.94 17.14 30.11
N PHE A 37 36.77 16.95 30.73
CA PHE A 37 35.97 18.07 31.20
C PHE A 37 36.41 18.44 32.61
N VAL A 38 37.17 19.53 32.71
CA VAL A 38 37.45 20.23 33.97
C VAL A 38 36.17 20.96 34.38
N GLY A 39 35.52 20.48 35.44
CA GLY A 39 34.35 21.13 36.01
C GLY A 39 34.74 22.42 36.74
N GLN A 40 34.33 23.57 36.22
CA GLN A 40 34.25 24.80 37.01
C GLN A 40 32.82 24.98 37.52
N SER A 41 32.67 24.96 38.84
CA SER A 41 31.42 25.25 39.52
C SER A 41 31.21 26.76 39.55
N ILE A 42 30.23 27.25 38.79
CA ILE A 42 29.80 28.65 38.84
C ILE A 42 28.72 28.76 39.93
N ARG A 43 29.01 29.52 40.99
CA ARG A 43 28.03 29.90 42.01
C ARG A 43 27.13 31.02 41.47
N LEU A 44 25.84 30.74 41.29
CA LEU A 44 24.83 31.77 41.01
C LEU A 44 24.30 32.35 42.34
N PRO A 45 24.22 33.68 42.49
CA PRO A 45 23.48 34.29 43.59
C PRO A 45 21.97 34.06 43.41
N SER A 46 21.35 33.61 44.50
CA SER A 46 19.92 33.53 44.71
C SER A 46 19.26 34.92 44.58
N THR A 47 17.98 34.91 44.20
CA THR A 47 17.00 36.02 44.14
C THR A 47 17.06 36.97 42.94
N ALA A 48 16.53 36.51 41.80
CA ALA A 48 15.78 37.37 40.88
C ALA A 48 14.68 36.55 40.19
N SER A 49 13.44 36.72 40.63
CA SER A 49 12.27 36.12 39.98
C SER A 49 11.97 36.87 38.69
N PHE A 50 12.56 36.45 37.57
CA PHE A 50 12.15 36.90 36.25
C PHE A 50 10.81 36.25 35.89
N LYS A 51 9.72 37.03 36.02
CA LYS A 51 8.43 36.68 35.40
C LYS A 51 8.56 36.88 33.90
N LEU A 52 8.84 35.79 33.19
CA LEU A 52 8.76 35.75 31.73
C LEU A 52 7.27 35.70 31.34
N ALA A 53 6.69 36.87 31.03
CA ALA A 53 5.38 36.93 30.41
C ALA A 53 5.53 36.60 28.91
N THR A 54 5.45 35.33 28.57
CA THR A 54 5.27 34.88 27.17
C THR A 54 3.82 35.10 26.75
N ALA A 55 3.50 36.32 26.31
CA ALA A 55 2.29 36.56 25.53
C ALA A 55 2.55 36.10 24.09
N THR A 56 2.45 34.80 23.85
CA THR A 56 2.42 34.26 22.47
C THR A 56 1.04 34.54 21.90
N VAL A 57 0.93 35.52 21.03
CA VAL A 57 -0.23 35.67 20.14
C VAL A 57 -0.17 34.52 19.14
N SER A 58 -0.82 33.40 19.47
CA SER A 58 -0.95 32.26 18.57
C SER A 58 -1.87 32.66 17.42
N LYS A 59 -1.28 32.94 16.25
CA LYS A 59 -2.02 33.04 14.99
C LYS A 59 -2.70 31.69 14.72
N PRO A 60 -4.00 31.64 14.39
CA PRO A 60 -4.64 30.37 14.06
C PRO A 60 -3.94 29.75 12.84
N LEU A 61 -3.49 28.51 12.98
CA LEU A 61 -3.08 27.70 11.84
C LEU A 61 -4.35 27.16 11.19
N THR A 62 -4.63 27.61 9.97
CA THR A 62 -5.63 26.97 9.13
C THR A 62 -5.02 25.68 8.57
N VAL A 63 -5.48 24.53 9.03
CA VAL A 63 -5.21 23.26 8.36
C VAL A 63 -6.00 23.28 7.05
N VAL A 64 -5.28 23.33 5.93
CA VAL A 64 -5.88 23.21 4.60
C VAL A 64 -5.97 21.71 4.30
N ALA A 65 -7.16 21.22 3.99
CA ALA A 65 -7.37 19.83 3.60
C ALA A 65 -6.47 19.47 2.40
N ALA A 66 -5.70 18.40 2.52
CA ALA A 66 -4.80 17.91 1.48
C ALA A 66 -5.51 16.83 0.65
N THR A 67 -5.97 17.19 -0.54
CA THR A 67 -6.54 16.23 -1.49
C THR A 67 -5.42 15.53 -2.24
N LYS A 68 -5.38 14.20 -2.15
CA LYS A 68 -4.55 13.38 -3.03
C LYS A 68 -5.42 12.87 -4.19
N LYS A 69 -4.91 12.95 -5.43
CA LYS A 69 -5.53 12.34 -6.62
C LYS A 69 -4.56 11.52 -7.48
N ALA A 70 -5.00 10.35 -7.94
CA ALA A 70 -4.28 9.51 -8.90
C ALA A 70 -5.22 9.04 -10.03
N VAL A 71 -4.64 8.69 -11.18
CA VAL A 71 -5.37 8.15 -12.33
C VAL A 71 -4.60 6.95 -12.89
N ALA A 72 -5.29 5.83 -13.07
CA ALA A 72 -4.76 4.67 -13.77
C ALA A 72 -5.53 4.46 -15.07
N VAL A 73 -4.81 4.19 -16.15
CA VAL A 73 -5.39 3.82 -17.46
C VAL A 73 -5.18 2.33 -17.64
N LEU A 74 -6.28 1.59 -17.74
CA LEU A 74 -6.27 0.14 -17.92
C LEU A 74 -6.17 -0.16 -19.41
N LYS A 75 -5.10 -0.86 -19.80
CA LYS A 75 -4.91 -1.36 -21.17
C LYS A 75 -4.15 -2.68 -21.14
N GLY A 76 -4.56 -3.61 -21.98
CA GLY A 76 -3.89 -4.89 -22.17
C GLY A 76 -3.94 -5.34 -23.62
N ASN A 77 -3.78 -6.64 -23.83
CA ASN A 77 -3.78 -7.25 -25.17
C ASN A 77 -5.17 -7.56 -25.72
N SER A 78 -6.23 -7.27 -24.96
CA SER A 78 -7.63 -7.47 -25.35
C SER A 78 -8.32 -6.15 -25.71
N GLN A 79 -9.60 -6.23 -26.06
CA GLN A 79 -10.47 -5.08 -26.24
C GLN A 79 -10.86 -4.36 -24.93
N VAL A 80 -10.45 -4.90 -23.77
CA VAL A 80 -10.77 -4.31 -22.48
C VAL A 80 -9.89 -3.09 -22.24
N GLU A 81 -10.53 -1.97 -21.93
CA GLU A 81 -9.86 -0.72 -21.61
C GLU A 81 -10.67 0.08 -20.58
N GLY A 82 -10.00 0.94 -19.83
CA GLY A 82 -10.69 1.72 -18.81
C GLY A 82 -9.86 2.82 -18.19
N VAL A 83 -10.52 3.65 -17.39
CA VAL A 83 -9.89 4.70 -16.59
C VAL A 83 -10.39 4.57 -15.16
N VAL A 84 -9.45 4.63 -14.24
CA VAL A 84 -9.69 4.62 -12.80
C VAL A 84 -9.19 5.94 -12.24
N THR A 85 -10.03 6.64 -11.49
CA THR A 85 -9.63 7.82 -10.72
C THR A 85 -9.72 7.50 -9.25
N VAL A 86 -8.63 7.73 -8.53
CA VAL A 86 -8.52 7.54 -7.08
C VAL A 86 -8.39 8.91 -6.43
N VAL A 87 -9.21 9.18 -5.42
CA VAL A 87 -9.20 10.44 -4.68
C VAL A 87 -9.27 10.13 -3.20
N GLN A 88 -8.38 10.75 -2.42
CA GLN A 88 -8.40 10.68 -0.96
C GLN A 88 -8.34 12.11 -0.41
N GLU A 89 -9.27 12.46 0.47
CA GLU A 89 -9.26 13.74 1.18
C GLU A 89 -8.58 13.53 2.54
N ASP A 90 -7.49 14.25 2.79
CA ASP A 90 -6.65 14.07 3.98
C ASP A 90 -6.29 12.59 4.19
N ASP A 91 -6.42 12.09 5.42
CA ASP A 91 -6.27 10.68 5.78
C ASP A 91 -7.64 9.96 5.84
N GLY A 92 -8.65 10.50 5.16
CA GLY A 92 -10.00 9.94 5.09
C GLY A 92 -10.12 8.74 4.15
N PRO A 93 -11.34 8.20 3.96
CA PRO A 93 -11.59 7.10 3.03
C PRO A 93 -11.20 7.45 1.59
N THR A 94 -10.69 6.46 0.87
CA THR A 94 -10.33 6.61 -0.54
C THR A 94 -11.53 6.32 -1.43
N THR A 95 -11.85 7.25 -2.31
CA THR A 95 -12.86 7.06 -3.36
C THR A 95 -12.21 6.58 -4.65
N VAL A 96 -12.65 5.42 -5.16
CA VAL A 96 -12.20 4.83 -6.42
C VAL A 96 -13.35 4.88 -7.43
N LYS A 97 -13.17 5.66 -8.50
CA LYS A 97 -14.13 5.77 -9.61
C LYS A 97 -13.59 5.00 -10.80
N VAL A 98 -14.36 4.04 -11.29
CA VAL A 98 -13.95 3.10 -12.32
C VAL A 98 -14.91 3.22 -13.51
N ARG A 99 -14.33 3.29 -14.71
CA ARG A 99 -15.07 3.06 -15.96
C ARG A 99 -14.26 2.13 -16.85
N VAL A 100 -14.80 0.96 -17.15
CA VAL A 100 -14.17 -0.07 -18.01
C VAL A 100 -15.14 -0.49 -19.10
N THR A 101 -14.64 -0.67 -20.31
CA THR A 101 -15.41 -1.12 -21.48
C THR A 101 -14.80 -2.37 -22.10
N GLY A 102 -15.58 -3.07 -22.93
CA GLY A 102 -15.12 -4.27 -23.64
C GLY A 102 -15.14 -5.54 -22.80
N LEU A 103 -15.73 -5.50 -21.60
CA LEU A 103 -15.92 -6.63 -20.71
C LEU A 103 -17.05 -7.55 -21.20
N THR A 104 -17.07 -8.81 -20.76
CA THR A 104 -18.28 -9.63 -20.86
C THR A 104 -19.33 -9.16 -19.85
N PRO A 105 -20.63 -9.24 -20.11
CA PRO A 105 -21.64 -8.88 -19.11
C PRO A 105 -21.50 -9.72 -17.82
N GLY A 106 -21.74 -9.10 -16.66
CA GLY A 106 -21.69 -9.76 -15.35
C GLY A 106 -20.64 -9.20 -14.39
N LEU A 107 -20.30 -10.00 -13.38
CA LEU A 107 -19.36 -9.63 -12.31
C LEU A 107 -17.90 -9.80 -12.76
N HIS A 108 -17.05 -8.82 -12.45
CA HIS A 108 -15.60 -8.87 -12.66
C HIS A 108 -14.89 -8.45 -11.39
N GLY A 109 -13.94 -9.25 -10.93
CA GLY A 109 -13.09 -8.91 -9.80
C GLY A 109 -12.23 -7.70 -10.10
N PHE A 110 -12.10 -6.80 -9.12
CA PHE A 110 -11.34 -5.56 -9.25
C PHE A 110 -10.38 -5.44 -8.07
N HIS A 111 -9.09 -5.35 -8.38
CA HIS A 111 -8.04 -5.38 -7.35
C HIS A 111 -6.91 -4.40 -7.69
N LEU A 112 -6.30 -3.84 -6.64
CA LEU A 112 -4.99 -3.21 -6.73
C LEU A 112 -3.92 -4.29 -6.56
N HIS A 113 -2.88 -4.24 -7.40
CA HIS A 113 -1.76 -5.16 -7.34
C HIS A 113 -0.54 -4.48 -6.71
N GLU A 114 0.42 -5.30 -6.25
CA GLU A 114 1.61 -4.84 -5.54
C GLU A 114 2.53 -3.93 -6.38
N TYR A 115 2.60 -4.17 -7.71
CA TYR A 115 3.51 -3.46 -8.60
C TYR A 115 2.80 -2.83 -9.79
N GLY A 116 3.29 -1.66 -10.20
CA GLY A 116 2.98 -1.02 -11.49
C GLY A 116 3.79 -1.56 -12.67
N ASP A 117 4.42 -2.73 -12.55
CA ASP A 117 5.20 -3.34 -13.63
C ASP A 117 4.29 -4.00 -14.67
N THR A 118 4.34 -3.47 -15.88
CA THR A 118 3.56 -3.96 -17.04
C THR A 118 4.43 -4.57 -18.14
N THR A 119 5.72 -4.82 -17.86
CA THR A 119 6.70 -5.32 -18.85
C THR A 119 6.33 -6.70 -19.43
N ASN A 120 5.63 -7.54 -18.66
CA ASN A 120 5.05 -8.81 -19.11
C ASN A 120 3.51 -8.80 -19.02
N GLY A 121 2.90 -7.67 -19.36
CA GLY A 121 1.48 -7.45 -19.17
C GLY A 121 1.08 -7.54 -17.70
N CYS A 122 -0.14 -8.02 -17.42
CA CYS A 122 -0.67 -8.12 -16.06
C CYS A 122 -0.01 -9.22 -15.20
N ILE A 123 0.90 -10.03 -15.77
CA ILE A 123 1.59 -11.08 -15.01
C ILE A 123 2.64 -10.46 -14.08
N SER A 124 3.29 -9.37 -14.52
CA SER A 124 4.34 -8.69 -13.75
C SER A 124 3.81 -7.79 -12.63
N THR A 125 2.51 -7.55 -12.54
CA THR A 125 1.94 -6.67 -11.51
C THR A 125 2.00 -7.28 -10.10
N GLY A 126 2.31 -8.58 -9.99
CA GLY A 126 2.46 -9.26 -8.71
C GLY A 126 1.14 -9.68 -8.10
N ALA A 127 1.15 -9.95 -6.79
CA ALA A 127 -0.03 -10.34 -6.02
C ALA A 127 -0.95 -9.14 -5.75
N HIS A 128 -2.09 -9.38 -5.09
CA HIS A 128 -2.94 -8.30 -4.60
C HIS A 128 -2.16 -7.45 -3.58
N PHE A 129 -2.35 -6.14 -3.62
CA PHE A 129 -1.71 -5.21 -2.69
C PHE A 129 -2.09 -5.54 -1.25
N ASN A 130 -1.11 -5.99 -0.46
CA ASN A 130 -1.32 -6.55 0.87
C ASN A 130 -0.24 -6.10 1.87
N PRO A 131 -0.16 -4.79 2.19
CA PRO A 131 0.85 -4.27 3.10
C PRO A 131 0.74 -4.83 4.53
N ASN A 132 -0.45 -5.28 4.91
CA ASN A 132 -0.76 -5.80 6.25
C ASN A 132 -0.65 -7.33 6.34
N ASN A 133 -0.26 -8.00 5.25
CA ASN A 133 -0.07 -9.45 5.18
C ASN A 133 -1.28 -10.27 5.67
N MET A 134 -2.48 -9.86 5.24
CA MET A 134 -3.76 -10.49 5.54
C MET A 134 -4.10 -11.59 4.54
N THR A 135 -5.14 -12.38 4.82
CA THR A 135 -5.75 -13.28 3.84
C THR A 135 -6.71 -12.51 2.93
N HIS A 136 -6.98 -13.01 1.73
CA HIS A 136 -7.99 -12.43 0.82
C HIS A 136 -9.39 -12.37 1.45
N GLY A 137 -10.18 -11.35 1.11
CA GLY A 137 -11.55 -11.18 1.58
C GLY A 137 -12.40 -10.25 0.70
N ALA A 138 -13.67 -10.11 1.03
CA ALA A 138 -14.57 -9.14 0.42
C ALA A 138 -14.33 -7.73 0.97
N PRO A 139 -14.68 -6.63 0.27
CA PRO A 139 -14.39 -5.26 0.72
C PRO A 139 -14.89 -4.89 2.12
N GLU A 140 -16.01 -5.49 2.53
CA GLU A 140 -16.64 -5.34 3.84
C GLU A 140 -15.97 -6.15 4.97
N ASP A 141 -15.10 -7.11 4.63
CA ASP A 141 -14.38 -7.89 5.62
C ASP A 141 -13.26 -7.07 6.29
N GLU A 142 -13.12 -7.22 7.60
CA GLU A 142 -11.99 -6.62 8.33
C GLU A 142 -10.66 -7.26 7.92
N VAL A 143 -10.68 -8.59 7.71
CA VAL A 143 -9.52 -9.38 7.27
C VAL A 143 -9.60 -9.59 5.76
N ARG A 144 -8.85 -8.78 5.03
CA ARG A 144 -8.72 -8.84 3.57
C ARG A 144 -7.39 -8.23 3.12
N HIS A 145 -6.99 -8.43 1.87
CA HIS A 145 -5.94 -7.59 1.31
C HIS A 145 -6.46 -6.16 1.17
N ALA A 146 -5.60 -5.16 1.39
CA ALA A 146 -5.98 -3.76 1.21
C ALA A 146 -6.44 -3.48 -0.23
N GLY A 147 -5.83 -4.16 -1.21
CA GLY A 147 -6.18 -4.08 -2.63
C GLY A 147 -7.44 -4.86 -3.05
N ASP A 148 -8.12 -5.57 -2.15
CA ASP A 148 -9.34 -6.31 -2.47
C ASP A 148 -10.56 -5.38 -2.52
N LEU A 149 -10.97 -4.98 -3.73
CA LEU A 149 -12.08 -4.02 -3.95
C LEU A 149 -13.37 -4.68 -4.45
N GLY A 150 -13.43 -6.02 -4.42
CA GLY A 150 -14.63 -6.78 -4.74
C GLY A 150 -14.91 -6.84 -6.23
N ASN A 151 -16.18 -6.66 -6.63
CA ASN A 151 -16.60 -6.79 -8.02
C ASN A 151 -17.16 -5.49 -8.59
N ILE A 152 -16.79 -5.19 -9.84
CA ILE A 152 -17.53 -4.26 -10.70
C ILE A 152 -18.49 -5.04 -11.60
N VAL A 153 -19.60 -4.41 -11.99
CA VAL A 153 -20.65 -5.06 -12.78
C VAL A 153 -20.67 -4.47 -14.18
N ALA A 154 -20.38 -5.31 -15.19
CA ALA A 154 -20.51 -4.94 -16.59
C ALA A 154 -21.94 -5.20 -17.08
N ASN A 155 -22.53 -4.19 -17.74
CA ASN A 155 -23.84 -4.28 -18.36
C ASN A 155 -23.81 -5.13 -19.66
N SER A 156 -24.95 -5.22 -20.36
CA SER A 156 -25.08 -5.97 -21.62
C SER A 156 -24.17 -5.47 -22.75
N ASP A 157 -23.75 -4.20 -22.69
CA ASP A 157 -22.86 -3.57 -23.67
C ASP A 157 -21.38 -3.76 -23.30
N GLY A 158 -21.09 -4.49 -22.23
CA GLY A 158 -19.73 -4.73 -21.74
C GLY A 158 -19.10 -3.51 -21.06
N VAL A 159 -19.93 -2.60 -20.52
CA VAL A 159 -19.51 -1.39 -19.81
C VAL A 159 -19.76 -1.56 -18.32
N ALA A 160 -18.72 -1.36 -17.51
CA ALA A 160 -18.80 -1.29 -16.06
C ALA A 160 -18.45 0.13 -15.60
N GLU A 161 -19.37 0.77 -14.87
CA GLU A 161 -19.16 2.05 -14.19
C GLU A 161 -19.44 1.86 -12.70
N ALA A 162 -18.47 2.17 -11.85
CA ALA A 162 -18.56 1.97 -10.40
C ALA A 162 -17.90 3.12 -9.63
N THR A 163 -18.43 3.41 -8.44
CA THR A 163 -17.79 4.24 -7.44
C THR A 163 -17.72 3.45 -6.14
N MET A 164 -16.52 3.22 -5.66
CA MET A 164 -16.23 2.50 -4.42
C MET A 164 -15.60 3.46 -3.42
N VAL A 165 -15.89 3.27 -2.14
CA VAL A 165 -15.24 4.00 -1.04
C VAL A 165 -14.61 2.96 -0.13
N ASP A 166 -13.31 3.08 0.09
CA ASP A 166 -12.51 2.08 0.79
C ASP A 166 -11.72 2.72 1.94
N ASN A 167 -11.65 2.03 3.08
CA ASN A 167 -10.97 2.50 4.29
C ASN A 167 -9.57 1.87 4.49
N GLN A 168 -9.23 0.84 3.72
CA GLN A 168 -7.95 0.13 3.82
C GLN A 168 -6.96 0.55 2.71
N VAL A 169 -7.47 1.03 1.57
CA VAL A 169 -6.66 1.75 0.58
C VAL A 169 -6.40 3.16 1.10
N VAL A 170 -5.20 3.44 1.59
CA VAL A 170 -4.83 4.74 2.17
C VAL A 170 -3.46 5.21 1.67
N GLY A 171 -3.20 6.51 1.75
CA GLY A 171 -1.86 7.07 1.67
C GLY A 171 -1.35 7.33 0.24
N PHE A 172 -1.92 6.64 -0.76
CA PHE A 172 -1.35 6.48 -2.10
C PHE A 172 0.02 5.80 -2.12
N ASP A 173 0.29 4.93 -1.16
CA ASP A 173 1.42 3.99 -1.25
C ASP A 173 1.07 2.81 -2.19
N ILE A 174 0.41 3.12 -3.31
CA ILE A 174 0.01 2.21 -4.40
C ILE A 174 0.81 2.49 -5.67
#